data_AF-A0A942RJ21-F1
#
_entry.id   AF-A0A942RJ21-F1
#
_cell.length_a   1.000
_cell.length_b   1.000
_cell.length_c   1.000
_cell.angle_alpha   90.00
_cell.angle_beta   90.00
_cell.angle_gamma   90.00
#
_symmetry.space_group_name_H-M   'P 1'
#
loop_
_entity.id
_entity.type
_entity.pdbx_description
1 polymer ?
#
loop_
_entity_poly.entity_id
_entity_poly.type
_entity_poly.pdbx_seq_one_letter_code
_entity_poly.pdbx_strand_id
1 'polypeptide(L)' 'MADTFTVGTLKVTKLVEQDQIDAFVATLPPEEKADVKDVIMALHREGLIDIEET' A
#
# COMPACT_ATOMS: atom_id res chain seq x y z
N MET A 1 -9.24 -9.18 10.14
CA MET A 1 -9.80 -7.83 10.41
C MET A 1 -9.16 -6.92 9.39
N ALA A 2 -9.91 -6.11 8.66
CA ALA A 2 -9.28 -5.19 7.70
C ALA A 2 -8.55 -4.10 8.49
N ASP A 3 -7.22 -4.13 8.45
CA ASP A 3 -6.40 -3.17 9.16
C ASP A 3 -6.31 -1.89 8.33
N THR A 4 -7.07 -0.87 8.73
CA THR A 4 -6.98 0.46 8.15
C THR A 4 -5.93 1.28 8.89
N PHE A 5 -5.03 1.93 8.15
CA PHE A 5 -3.98 2.80 8.67
C PHE A 5 -3.91 4.10 7.87
N THR A 6 -3.54 5.19 8.52
CA THR A 6 -3.42 6.51 7.89
C THR A 6 -1.97 6.84 7.57
N VAL A 7 -1.72 7.26 6.34
CA VAL A 7 -0.41 7.72 5.86
C VAL A 7 -0.55 9.15 5.36
N GLY A 8 -0.12 10.11 6.19
CA GLY A 8 -0.37 11.53 5.92
C GLY A 8 -1.87 11.84 5.95
N THR A 9 -2.41 12.29 4.82
CA THR A 9 -3.85 12.55 4.60
C THR A 9 -4.58 11.41 3.90
N LEU A 10 -3.88 10.32 3.57
CA LEU A 10 -4.44 9.15 2.90
C LEU A 10 -4.83 8.10 3.92
N LYS A 11 -6.04 7.57 3.81
CA LYS A 11 -6.52 6.46 4.61
C LYS A 11 -6.40 5.19 3.79
N VAL A 12 -5.57 4.27 4.26
CA VAL A 12 -5.24 3.03 3.56
C VAL A 12 -5.89 1.85 4.26
N THR A 13 -6.63 1.03 3.53
CA THR A 13 -7.26 -0.20 4.07
C THR A 13 -6.59 -1.42 3.46
N LYS A 14 -6.02 -2.31 4.29
CA LYS A 14 -5.50 -3.59 3.80
C LYS A 14 -6.63 -4.51 3.42
N LEU A 15 -6.60 -5.01 2.19
CA LEU A 15 -7.53 -6.04 1.70
C LEU A 15 -6.94 -7.45 1.81
N VAL A 16 -5.61 -7.53 1.94
CA VAL A 16 -4.84 -8.77 2.04
C VAL A 16 -4.00 -8.82 3.31
N GLU A 17 -3.45 -10.00 3.60
CA GLU A 17 -2.53 -10.21 4.72
C GLU A 17 -1.21 -9.45 4.53
N GLN A 18 -0.56 -9.11 5.65
CA GLN A 18 0.71 -8.38 5.67
C GLN A 18 1.79 -9.06 4.81
N ASP A 19 1.88 -10.39 4.86
CA ASP A 19 2.89 -11.16 4.12
C ASP A 19 2.78 -10.97 2.59
N GLN A 20 1.56 -10.77 2.06
CA GLN A 20 1.35 -10.53 0.63
C GLN A 20 1.78 -9.12 0.23
N ILE A 21 1.52 -8.14 1.09
CA ILE A 21 1.98 -6.76 0.91
C ILE A 21 3.51 -6.75 0.94
N ASP A 22 4.13 -7.38 1.93
CA ASP A 22 5.59 -7.42 2.09
C ASP A 22 6.26 -8.11 0.89
N ALA A 23 5.66 -9.20 0.38
CA ALA A 23 6.12 -9.87 -0.83
C ALA A 23 6.04 -8.95 -2.07
N PHE A 24 4.92 -8.24 -2.26
CA PHE A 24 4.77 -7.31 -3.38
C PHE A 24 5.75 -6.14 -3.26
N VAL A 25 5.83 -5.51 -2.09
CA VAL A 25 6.78 -4.44 -1.82
C VAL A 25 8.20 -4.94 -2.07
N ALA A 26 8.55 -6.17 -1.71
CA ALA A 26 9.87 -6.73 -2.02
C ALA A 26 10.14 -6.78 -3.54
N THR A 27 9.13 -7.08 -4.36
CA THR A 27 9.24 -7.08 -5.83
C THR A 27 9.29 -5.69 -6.48
N LEU A 28 8.87 -4.64 -5.79
CA LEU A 28 8.86 -3.28 -6.35
C LEU A 28 10.28 -2.76 -6.64
N PRO A 29 10.46 -2.02 -7.74
CA PRO A 29 11.73 -1.39 -8.07
C PRO A 29 12.12 -0.31 -7.03
N PRO A 30 13.41 0.03 -6.92
CA PRO A 30 13.88 1.05 -5.95
C PRO A 30 13.26 2.43 -6.16
N GLU A 31 12.91 2.75 -7.40
CA GLU A 31 12.29 4.01 -7.80
C GLU A 31 10.91 4.16 -7.17
N GLU A 32 10.10 3.10 -7.17
CA GLU A 32 8.77 3.08 -6.53
C GLU A 32 8.85 2.96 -4.99
N LYS A 33 10.02 2.55 -4.45
CA LYS A 33 10.30 2.53 -3.00
C LYS A 33 10.84 3.86 -2.47
N ALA A 34 11.16 4.81 -3.36
CA ALA A 34 11.75 6.08 -2.97
C ALA A 34 10.76 6.95 -2.18
N ASP A 35 9.48 6.89 -2.51
CA ASP A 35 8.40 7.57 -1.80
C ASP A 35 7.36 6.55 -1.31
N VAL A 36 6.87 6.76 -0.09
CA VAL A 36 5.80 5.95 0.50
C VAL A 36 4.51 6.07 -0.33
N LYS A 37 4.26 7.22 -0.96
CA LYS A 37 3.10 7.41 -1.84
C LYS A 37 3.15 6.49 -3.07
N ASP A 38 4.31 6.31 -3.67
CA ASP A 38 4.47 5.48 -4.86
C ASP A 38 4.24 4.01 -4.51
N VAL A 39 4.78 3.53 -3.38
CA VAL A 39 4.51 2.20 -2.85
C VAL A 39 3.00 1.99 -2.61
N ILE A 40 2.33 2.95 -1.99
CA ILE A 40 0.90 2.90 -1.72
C ILE A 40 0.10 2.89 -3.03
N MET A 41 0.45 3.73 -4.02
CA MET A 41 -0.20 3.70 -5.33
C MET A 41 0.00 2.37 -6.05
N ALA A 42 1.19 1.78 -5.99
CA ALA A 42 1.49 0.48 -6.60
C ALA A 42 0.66 -0.64 -5.95
N LEU A 43 0.60 -0.67 -4.61
CA LEU A 43 -0.22 -1.62 -3.86
C LEU A 43 -1.71 -1.48 -4.17
N HIS A 44 -2.19 -0.24 -4.32
CA HIS A 44 -3.59 0.03 -4.67
C HIS A 44 -3.90 -0.34 -6.11
N ARG A 45 -2.97 -0.09 -7.04
CA ARG A 45 -3.10 -0.49 -8.44
C ARG A 45 -3.17 -2.00 -8.61
N GLU A 46 -2.45 -2.75 -7.77
CA GLU A 46 -2.51 -4.21 -7.71
C GLU A 46 -3.79 -4.72 -7.00
N GLY A 47 -4.52 -3.83 -6.30
CA GLY A 47 -5.73 -4.19 -5.55
C GLY A 47 -5.44 -4.85 -4.19
N LEU A 48 -4.22 -4.70 -3.67
CA LEU A 48 -3.82 -5.23 -2.36
C LEU A 48 -4.30 -4.35 -1.20
N ILE A 49 -4.44 -3.05 -1.47
CA ILE A 49 -4.96 -2.07 -0.52
C ILE A 49 -6.00 -1.19 -1.19
N ASP A 50 -6.86 -0.59 -0.39
CA ASP A 50 -7.81 0.44 -0.80
C ASP A 50 -7.35 1.81 -0.26
N ILE A 51 -7.47 2.88 -1.05
CA ILE A 51 -7.06 4.23 -0.64
C ILE A 51 -8.28 5.15 -0.67
N GLU A 52 -8.60 5.74 0.47
CA GLU A 52 -9.55 6.84 0.59
C GLU A 52 -8.81 8.15 0.89
N GLU A 53 -9.05 9.19 0.08
CA GLU A 53 -8.61 10.55 0.38
C GLU A 53 -9.64 11.22 1.30
N THR A 54 -9.18 11.80 2.41
CA THR A 54 -10.05 12.41 3.44
C THR A 54 -10.00 13.93 3.41
#